data_AF-A0A820LM40-F1
#
_entry.id   AF-A0A820LM40-F1
#
_cell.length_a   1.000
_cell.length_b   1.000
_cell.length_c   1.000
_cell.angle_alpha   90.00
_cell.angle_beta   90.00
_cell.angle_gamma   90.00
#
_symmetry.space_group_name_H-M   'P 1'
#
loop_
_entity.id
_entity.type
_entity.pdbx_description
1 polymer ?
#
loop_
_entity_poly.entity_id
_entity_poly.type
_entity_poly.pdbx_seq_one_letter_code
_entity_poly.pdbx_strand_id
1 'polypeptide(L)'
;SNLQQMLPVLEAVLQSGRPLLIIAEDVEGEALAALVLNKLRGGLKVAAVKAPGFGDRRKLMMEDIAILTAGHLITEDLGMKLENVNVSMLGTAKRVKISKENTVIIDGAGNKADIDSRCAQIRNQVEESSSDYDKEKLQEHLAKLSGGVAVLKVGGATEVE
;
A
#
# COMPACT_ATOMS: atom_id res chain seq x y z
N SER A 1 4.54 9.65 -16.70
CA SER A 1 3.24 9.54 -16.00
C SER A 1 2.44 10.81 -16.24
N ASN A 2 1.23 10.70 -16.79
CA ASN A 2 0.39 11.85 -17.13
C ASN A 2 -0.49 12.25 -15.93
N LEU A 3 -0.30 13.46 -15.40
CA LEU A 3 -1.06 14.01 -14.26
C LEU A 3 -2.58 13.93 -14.49
N GLN A 4 -3.03 14.10 -15.73
CA GLN A 4 -4.45 14.07 -16.08
C GLN A 4 -5.16 12.79 -15.64
N GLN A 5 -4.44 11.66 -15.66
CA GLN A 5 -5.00 10.37 -15.29
C GLN A 5 -5.21 10.22 -13.79
N MET A 6 -4.50 11.01 -12.99
CA MET A 6 -4.59 11.02 -11.53
C MET A 6 -5.59 12.05 -11.01
N LEU A 7 -5.95 13.07 -11.78
CA LEU A 7 -6.83 14.14 -11.33
C LEU A 7 -8.15 13.61 -10.73
N PRO A 8 -8.87 12.66 -11.35
CA PRO A 8 -10.15 12.20 -10.81
C PRO A 8 -10.02 11.61 -9.41
N VAL A 9 -8.99 10.79 -9.17
CA VAL A 9 -8.78 10.17 -7.85
C VAL A 9 -8.27 11.17 -6.82
N LEU A 10 -7.42 12.13 -7.22
CA LEU A 10 -6.91 13.16 -6.32
C LEU A 10 -8.04 14.10 -5.86
N GLU A 11 -8.94 14.49 -6.75
CA GLU A 11 -10.12 15.30 -6.42
C GLU A 11 -11.08 14.56 -5.49
N ALA A 12 -11.36 13.29 -5.78
CA ALA A 12 -12.23 12.48 -4.93
C ALA A 12 -11.66 12.29 -3.52
N VAL A 13 -10.35 12.09 -3.39
CA VAL A 13 -9.69 11.99 -2.08
C VAL A 13 -9.66 13.33 -1.37
N LEU A 14 -9.44 14.43 -2.09
CA LEU A 14 -9.50 15.78 -1.53
C LEU A 14 -10.87 16.07 -0.89
N GLN A 15 -11.96 15.71 -1.59
CA GLN A 15 -13.32 15.85 -1.08
C GLN A 15 -13.58 14.99 0.17
N SER A 16 -12.96 13.82 0.27
CA SER A 16 -13.08 12.95 1.45
C SER A 16 -12.38 13.53 2.69
N GLY A 17 -11.46 14.49 2.53
CA GLY A 17 -10.65 15.06 3.61
C GLY A 17 -9.64 14.09 4.24
N ARG A 18 -9.49 12.88 3.68
CA ARG A 18 -8.59 11.84 4.19
C ARG A 18 -7.20 11.93 3.54
N PRO A 19 -6.12 11.59 4.26
CA PRO A 19 -4.78 11.48 3.67
C PRO A 19 -4.70 10.35 2.62
N LEU A 20 -3.84 10.53 1.62
CA LEU A 20 -3.56 9.56 0.55
C LEU A 20 -2.13 9.03 0.63
N LEU A 21 -1.98 7.71 0.53
CA LEU A 21 -0.72 7.06 0.23
C LEU A 21 -0.77 6.48 -1.19
N ILE A 22 0.21 6.82 -2.02
CA ILE A 22 0.39 6.26 -3.36
C ILE A 22 1.55 5.27 -3.30
N ILE A 23 1.32 4.03 -3.71
CA ILE A 23 2.34 3.01 -3.87
C ILE A 23 2.35 2.62 -5.34
N ALA A 24 3.43 2.91 -6.05
CA ALA A 24 3.54 2.68 -7.49
C ALA A 24 4.96 2.25 -7.85
N GLU A 25 5.16 1.66 -9.03
CA GLU A 25 6.51 1.36 -9.54
C GLU A 25 7.40 2.59 -9.52
N ASP A 26 6.89 3.69 -10.08
CA ASP A 26 7.52 4.99 -9.94
C ASP A 26 6.50 6.14 -9.98
N VAL A 27 6.88 7.25 -9.36
CA VAL A 27 6.12 8.52 -9.40
C VAL A 27 7.09 9.62 -9.79
N GLU A 28 7.04 10.03 -11.05
CA GLU A 28 8.03 10.94 -11.64
C GLU A 28 7.39 12.09 -12.41
N GLY A 29 8.24 13.04 -12.83
CA GLY A 29 7.88 14.15 -13.72
C GLY A 29 6.81 15.07 -13.13
N GLU A 30 5.87 15.47 -13.98
CA GLU A 30 4.80 16.40 -13.62
C GLU A 30 3.90 15.88 -12.50
N ALA A 31 3.65 14.58 -12.44
CA ALA A 31 2.84 13.97 -11.40
C ALA A 31 3.50 14.17 -10.02
N LEU A 32 4.80 13.87 -9.90
CA LEU A 32 5.53 14.08 -8.65
C LEU A 32 5.55 15.56 -8.25
N ALA A 33 5.86 16.45 -9.20
CA ALA A 33 5.90 17.89 -8.96
C ALA A 33 4.54 18.41 -8.44
N ALA A 34 3.44 17.97 -9.04
CA ALA A 34 2.10 18.32 -8.61
C ALA A 34 1.78 17.82 -7.20
N LEU A 35 2.14 16.57 -6.86
CA LEU A 35 1.92 16.03 -5.51
C LEU A 35 2.73 16.81 -4.45
N VAL A 36 3.98 17.15 -4.75
CA VAL A 36 4.85 17.94 -3.85
C VAL A 36 4.27 19.34 -3.63
N LEU A 37 3.87 20.03 -4.70
CA LEU A 37 3.29 21.37 -4.60
C LEU A 37 1.98 21.36 -3.80
N ASN A 38 1.10 20.38 -4.03
CA ASN A 38 -0.16 20.25 -3.28
C ASN A 38 0.07 19.92 -1.81
N LYS A 39 1.10 19.12 -1.50
CA LYS A 39 1.49 18.81 -0.13
C LYS A 39 2.02 20.05 0.60
N LEU A 40 2.89 20.83 -0.03
CA LEU A 40 3.46 22.06 0.55
C LEU A 40 2.43 23.16 0.76
N ARG A 41 1.46 23.30 -0.15
CA ARG A 41 0.37 24.28 -0.05
C ARG A 41 -0.73 23.87 0.93
N GLY A 42 -0.62 22.68 1.54
CA GLY A 42 -1.63 22.17 2.47
C GLY A 42 -2.94 21.73 1.82
N GLY A 43 -3.03 21.75 0.48
CA GLY A 43 -4.22 21.36 -0.26
C GLY A 43 -4.50 19.87 -0.16
N LEU A 44 -3.47 19.02 -0.32
CA LEU A 44 -3.64 17.56 -0.28
C LEU A 44 -2.64 16.92 0.69
N LYS A 45 -3.14 16.13 1.64
CA LYS A 45 -2.31 15.32 2.54
C LYS A 45 -1.89 14.02 1.83
N VAL A 46 -0.89 14.11 0.96
CA VAL A 46 -0.41 12.96 0.16
C VAL A 46 1.03 12.57 0.48
N ALA A 47 1.34 11.28 0.33
CA ALA A 47 2.69 10.74 0.24
C ALA A 47 2.76 9.71 -0.89
N ALA A 48 3.92 9.59 -1.53
CA ALA A 48 4.18 8.60 -2.56
C ALA A 48 5.43 7.80 -2.21
N VAL A 49 5.38 6.48 -2.38
CA VAL A 49 6.49 5.56 -2.13
C VAL A 49 6.60 4.56 -3.28
N LYS A 50 7.82 4.07 -3.54
CA LYS A 50 8.03 3.03 -4.55
C LYS A 50 7.46 1.70 -4.08
N ALA A 51 6.92 0.94 -5.01
CA ALA A 51 6.38 -0.39 -4.77
C ALA A 51 7.50 -1.34 -4.30
N PRO A 52 7.21 -2.28 -3.39
CA PRO A 52 8.19 -3.25 -2.93
C PRO A 52 8.47 -4.29 -4.02
N GLY A 53 9.72 -4.78 -4.08
CA GLY A 53 10.11 -5.83 -5.01
C GLY A 53 10.19 -5.39 -6.48
N PHE A 54 10.41 -6.37 -7.35
CA PHE A 54 10.60 -6.18 -8.79
C PHE A 54 9.92 -7.30 -9.57
N GLY A 55 9.62 -7.04 -10.86
CA GLY A 55 8.97 -8.02 -11.74
C GLY A 55 7.68 -8.59 -11.15
N ASP A 56 7.47 -9.89 -11.29
CA ASP A 56 6.26 -10.57 -10.79
C ASP A 56 6.14 -10.54 -9.27
N ARG A 57 7.27 -10.51 -8.54
CA ARG A 57 7.25 -10.37 -7.07
C ARG A 57 6.62 -9.04 -6.65
N ARG A 58 6.81 -7.97 -7.41
CA ARG A 58 6.15 -6.68 -7.14
C ARG A 58 4.64 -6.81 -7.26
N LYS A 59 4.15 -7.46 -8.32
CA LYS A 59 2.70 -7.66 -8.54
C LYS A 59 2.08 -8.43 -7.38
N LEU A 60 2.72 -9.52 -6.97
CA LEU A 60 2.29 -10.32 -5.82
C LEU A 60 2.26 -9.46 -4.54
N MET A 61 3.38 -8.81 -4.19
CA MET A 61 3.44 -7.99 -2.96
C MET A 61 2.45 -6.81 -2.97
N MET A 62 2.16 -6.23 -4.13
CA MET A 62 1.15 -5.19 -4.28
C MET A 62 -0.27 -5.73 -4.09
N GLU A 63 -0.54 -6.95 -4.58
CA GLU A 63 -1.80 -7.66 -4.31
C GLU A 63 -1.96 -7.93 -2.82
N ASP A 64 -0.89 -8.30 -2.12
CA ASP A 64 -0.94 -8.51 -0.67
C ASP A 64 -1.25 -7.23 0.11
N ILE A 65 -0.69 -6.09 -0.31
CA ILE A 65 -1.03 -4.79 0.27
C ILE A 65 -2.51 -4.47 0.00
N ALA A 66 -3.02 -4.77 -1.20
CA ALA A 66 -4.42 -4.58 -1.55
C ALA A 66 -5.33 -5.42 -0.64
N ILE A 67 -5.03 -6.72 -0.47
CA ILE A 67 -5.77 -7.62 0.45
C ILE A 67 -5.71 -7.08 1.89
N LEU A 68 -4.52 -6.72 2.38
CA LEU A 68 -4.32 -6.19 3.74
C LEU A 68 -5.13 -4.92 4.01
N THR A 69 -5.33 -4.09 2.99
CA THR A 69 -5.99 -2.78 3.11
C THR A 69 -7.43 -2.77 2.60
N ALA A 70 -7.96 -3.92 2.14
CA ALA A 70 -9.25 -4.02 1.42
C ALA A 70 -9.33 -3.08 0.20
N GLY A 71 -8.21 -2.88 -0.49
CA GLY A 71 -8.13 -2.14 -1.74
C GLY A 71 -8.12 -3.07 -2.96
N HIS A 72 -8.12 -2.47 -4.14
CA HIS A 72 -7.92 -3.16 -5.40
C HIS A 72 -6.56 -2.78 -5.99
N LEU A 73 -5.81 -3.77 -6.48
CA LEU A 73 -4.60 -3.53 -7.25
C LEU A 73 -4.98 -2.97 -8.63
N ILE A 74 -4.62 -1.72 -8.89
CA ILE A 74 -4.83 -1.08 -10.18
C ILE A 74 -3.68 -1.47 -11.10
N THR A 75 -3.97 -2.28 -12.11
CA THR A 75 -3.00 -2.73 -13.11
C THR A 75 -3.60 -2.67 -14.51
N GLU A 76 -2.78 -2.25 -15.48
CA GLU A 76 -3.16 -2.19 -16.90
C GLU A 76 -3.38 -3.60 -17.48
N ASP A 77 -2.73 -4.62 -16.93
CA ASP A 77 -2.89 -6.03 -17.35
C ASP A 77 -4.33 -6.53 -17.19
N LEU A 78 -5.06 -5.98 -16.20
CA LEU A 78 -6.47 -6.29 -15.94
C LEU A 78 -7.42 -5.30 -16.63
N GLY A 79 -6.90 -4.46 -17.53
CA GLY A 79 -7.67 -3.45 -18.25
C GLY A 79 -8.12 -2.26 -17.39
N MET A 80 -7.60 -2.13 -16.17
CA MET A 80 -7.93 -1.01 -15.29
C MET A 80 -7.16 0.23 -15.70
N LYS A 81 -7.86 1.37 -15.77
CA LYS A 81 -7.26 2.69 -16.03
C LYS A 81 -7.36 3.54 -14.78
N LEU A 82 -6.30 4.31 -14.50
CA LEU A 82 -6.23 5.19 -13.34
C LEU A 82 -7.35 6.25 -13.33
N GLU A 83 -7.77 6.70 -14.51
CA GLU A 83 -8.89 7.62 -14.74
C GLU A 83 -10.23 7.09 -14.21
N ASN A 84 -10.40 5.76 -14.14
CA ASN A 84 -11.63 5.11 -13.73
C ASN A 84 -11.61 4.66 -12.25
N VAL A 85 -10.54 4.95 -11.52
CA VAL A 85 -10.39 4.56 -10.12
C VAL A 85 -11.31 5.41 -9.25
N ASN A 86 -12.14 4.74 -8.45
CA ASN A 86 -13.02 5.38 -7.49
C ASN A 86 -12.52 5.17 -6.05
N VAL A 87 -13.06 5.94 -5.11
CA VAL A 87 -12.64 5.87 -3.69
C VAL A 87 -12.93 4.49 -3.08
N SER A 88 -13.95 3.77 -3.55
CA SER A 88 -14.25 2.41 -3.09
C SER A 88 -13.22 1.36 -3.52
N MET A 89 -12.39 1.64 -4.53
CA MET A 89 -11.28 0.77 -4.93
C MET A 89 -10.02 1.03 -4.10
N LEU A 90 -9.94 2.14 -3.36
CA LEU A 90 -8.76 2.48 -2.57
C LEU A 90 -8.73 1.70 -1.26
N GLY A 91 -7.55 1.18 -0.93
CA GLY A 91 -7.31 0.55 0.36
C GLY A 91 -7.35 1.54 1.52
N THR A 92 -7.68 1.05 2.71
CA THR A 92 -7.70 1.84 3.94
C THR A 92 -6.89 1.19 5.05
N ALA A 93 -6.25 2.04 5.85
CA ALA A 93 -5.51 1.66 7.04
C ALA A 93 -5.66 2.75 8.11
N LYS A 94 -5.49 2.37 9.38
CA LYS A 94 -5.59 3.30 10.50
C LYS A 94 -4.41 4.25 10.59
N ARG A 95 -3.21 3.77 10.26
CA ARG A 95 -1.99 4.57 10.30
C ARG A 95 -0.98 4.05 9.29
N VAL A 96 -0.28 4.98 8.65
CA VAL A 96 0.88 4.69 7.81
C VAL A 96 2.05 5.51 8.33
N LYS A 97 3.21 4.87 8.54
CA LYS A 97 4.46 5.55 8.87
C LYS A 97 5.45 5.36 7.73
N ILE A 98 6.01 6.47 7.25
CA ILE A 98 6.98 6.48 6.16
C ILE A 98 8.28 7.08 6.69
N SER A 99 9.38 6.39 6.49
CA SER A 99 10.74 6.90 6.72
C SER A 99 11.51 6.90 5.39
N LYS A 100 12.77 7.32 5.42
CA LYS A 100 13.64 7.29 4.24
C LYS A 100 13.77 5.90 3.61
N GLU A 101 13.71 4.86 4.44
CA GLU A 101 14.02 3.48 4.04
C GLU A 101 12.79 2.56 4.12
N ASN A 102 11.81 2.87 4.98
CA ASN A 102 10.73 1.95 5.32
C ASN A 102 9.36 2.59 5.22
N THR A 103 8.37 1.81 4.77
CA THR A 103 6.94 2.14 4.87
C THR A 103 6.25 1.07 5.69
N VAL A 104 5.52 1.48 6.72
CA VAL A 104 4.81 0.58 7.64
C VAL A 104 3.32 0.94 7.61
N ILE A 105 2.50 -0.01 7.19
CA ILE A 105 1.04 0.07 7.18
C ILE A 105 0.54 -0.63 8.45
N ILE A 106 -0.26 0.06 9.27
CA ILE A 106 -0.72 -0.42 10.56
C ILE A 106 -2.24 -0.48 10.55
N ASP A 107 -2.78 -1.65 10.93
CA ASP A 107 -4.22 -1.89 11.10
C ASP A 107 -4.98 -1.56 9.79
N GLY A 108 -4.66 -2.33 8.74
CA GLY A 108 -5.34 -2.29 7.45
C GLY A 108 -6.75 -2.87 7.54
N ALA A 109 -7.67 -2.39 6.69
CA ALA A 109 -9.08 -2.78 6.73
C ALA A 109 -9.40 -4.11 6.02
N GLY A 110 -8.37 -4.89 5.67
CA GLY A 110 -8.51 -6.19 5.03
C GLY A 110 -9.34 -7.18 5.86
N ASN A 111 -10.14 -7.99 5.18
CA ASN A 111 -10.89 -9.06 5.84
C ASN A 111 -9.93 -10.17 6.27
N LYS A 112 -10.08 -10.64 7.51
CA LYS A 112 -9.27 -11.71 8.08
C LYS A 112 -9.33 -12.99 7.24
N ALA A 113 -10.50 -13.33 6.69
CA ALA A 113 -10.65 -14.52 5.85
C ALA A 113 -9.79 -14.45 4.57
N ASP A 114 -9.74 -13.29 3.92
CA ASP A 114 -8.97 -13.09 2.70
C ASP A 114 -7.46 -13.11 2.99
N ILE A 115 -7.05 -12.50 4.10
CA ILE A 115 -5.67 -12.52 4.59
C ILE A 115 -5.23 -13.95 4.95
N ASP A 116 -6.07 -14.70 5.67
CA ASP A 116 -5.77 -16.09 6.07
C ASP A 116 -5.69 -17.01 4.85
N SER A 117 -6.59 -16.82 3.86
CA SER A 117 -6.57 -17.53 2.58
C SER A 117 -5.27 -17.26 1.82
N ARG A 118 -4.86 -15.99 1.72
CA ARG A 118 -3.60 -15.62 1.07
C ARG A 118 -2.38 -16.16 1.81
N CYS A 119 -2.39 -16.15 3.14
CA CYS A 119 -1.34 -16.79 3.94
C CYS A 119 -1.25 -18.29 3.65
N ALA A 120 -2.38 -18.99 3.52
CA ALA A 120 -2.39 -20.42 3.18
C ALA A 120 -1.82 -20.68 1.77
N GLN A 121 -2.15 -19.85 0.78
CA GLN A 121 -1.58 -19.94 -0.56
C GLN A 121 -0.05 -19.83 -0.53
N ILE A 122 0.48 -18.83 0.18
CA ILE A 122 1.94 -18.64 0.30
C ILE A 122 2.59 -19.82 1.03
N ARG A 123 1.97 -20.37 2.08
CA ARG A 123 2.48 -21.57 2.77
C ARG A 123 2.62 -22.76 1.83
N ASN A 124 1.60 -23.02 1.00
CA ASN A 124 1.66 -24.11 0.01
C ASN A 124 2.80 -23.89 -0.99
N GLN A 125 3.00 -22.66 -1.46
CA GLN A 125 4.11 -22.32 -2.36
C GLN A 125 5.49 -22.54 -1.72
N VAL A 126 5.62 -22.33 -0.39
CA VAL A 126 6.86 -22.63 0.34
C VAL A 126 7.15 -24.13 0.33
N GLU A 127 6.12 -24.96 0.51
CA GLU A 127 6.24 -26.43 0.54
C GLU A 127 6.59 -27.01 -0.83
N GLU A 128 5.99 -26.46 -1.91
CA GLU A 128 6.22 -26.90 -3.28
C GLU A 128 7.57 -26.44 -3.86
N SER A 129 8.16 -25.39 -3.29
CA SER A 129 9.45 -24.88 -3.74
C SER A 129 10.59 -25.85 -3.41
N SER A 130 11.49 -26.08 -4.37
CA SER A 130 12.72 -26.85 -4.19
C SER A 130 13.95 -25.97 -3.90
N SER A 131 13.80 -24.65 -3.97
CA SER A 131 14.87 -23.66 -3.84
C SER A 131 14.84 -23.03 -2.45
N ASP A 132 15.93 -23.19 -1.68
CA ASP A 132 16.04 -22.61 -0.34
C ASP A 132 15.94 -21.08 -0.36
N TYR A 133 16.46 -20.44 -1.41
CA TYR A 133 16.33 -19.00 -1.63
C TYR A 133 14.86 -18.57 -1.80
N ASP A 134 14.07 -19.32 -2.57
CA ASP A 134 12.66 -18.99 -2.77
C ASP A 134 11.84 -19.27 -1.51
N LYS A 135 12.15 -20.34 -0.78
CA LYS A 135 11.54 -20.61 0.54
C LYS A 135 11.78 -19.47 1.50
N GLU A 136 13.01 -18.99 1.63
CA GLU A 136 13.35 -17.86 2.50
C GLU A 136 12.54 -16.61 2.12
N LYS A 137 12.45 -16.30 0.81
CA LYS A 137 11.71 -15.12 0.35
C LYS A 137 10.21 -15.22 0.52
N LEU A 138 9.62 -16.41 0.31
CA LEU A 138 8.21 -16.65 0.58
C LEU A 138 7.91 -16.63 2.09
N GLN A 139 8.84 -17.08 2.94
CA GLN A 139 8.70 -16.98 4.39
C GLN A 139 8.76 -15.52 4.88
N GLU A 140 9.68 -14.70 4.37
CA GLU A 140 9.72 -13.25 4.65
C GLU A 140 8.40 -12.58 4.27
N HIS A 141 7.84 -12.98 3.14
CA HIS A 141 6.58 -12.47 2.62
C HIS A 141 5.41 -12.88 3.52
N LEU A 142 5.29 -14.17 3.82
CA LEU A 142 4.29 -14.69 4.75
C LEU A 142 4.38 -13.98 6.11
N ALA A 143 5.59 -13.79 6.64
CA ALA A 143 5.81 -13.12 7.91
C ALA A 143 5.30 -11.67 7.92
N LYS A 144 5.36 -10.95 6.79
CA LYS A 144 4.81 -9.60 6.69
C LYS A 144 3.28 -9.58 6.66
N LEU A 145 2.66 -10.63 6.12
CA LEU A 145 1.21 -10.72 6.00
C LEU A 145 0.55 -11.29 7.27
N SER A 146 1.15 -12.32 7.86
CA SER A 146 0.67 -12.94 9.10
C SER A 146 1.19 -12.24 10.37
N GLY A 147 2.30 -11.51 10.26
CA GLY A 147 2.93 -10.80 11.37
C GLY A 147 2.12 -9.58 11.77
N GLY A 148 1.34 -9.74 12.85
CA GLY A 148 0.63 -8.62 13.45
C GLY A 148 1.60 -7.52 13.91
N VAL A 149 1.25 -6.26 13.66
CA VAL A 149 2.00 -5.12 14.20
C VAL A 149 1.56 -4.89 15.64
N ALA A 150 2.46 -5.11 16.59
CA ALA A 150 2.22 -4.73 17.99
C ALA A 150 2.28 -3.20 18.11
N VAL A 151 1.18 -2.58 18.57
CA VAL A 151 1.11 -1.15 18.81
C VAL A 151 1.08 -0.89 20.31
N LEU A 152 2.18 -0.35 20.85
CA LEU A 152 2.24 0.12 22.22
C LEU A 152 1.77 1.58 22.26
N LYS A 153 0.64 1.83 22.94
CA LYS A 153 0.13 3.17 23.20
C LYS A 153 0.55 3.57 24.61
N VAL A 154 1.58 4.40 24.71
CA VAL A 154 1.98 5.02 25.98
C VAL A 154 1.01 6.16 26.27
N GLY A 155 0.44 6.17 27.49
CA GLY A 155 -0.41 7.25 27.98
C GLY A 155 0.35 8.09 29.00
N GLY A 156 0.15 9.40 28.96
CA GLY A 156 0.63 10.38 29.93
C GLY A 156 -0.50 11.32 30.33
N ALA A 157 -0.34 12.05 31.43
CA ALA A 157 -1.33 13.04 31.87
C ALA A 157 -1.28 14.31 31.00
N THR A 158 -0.17 14.53 30.28
CA THR A 158 0.03 15.68 29.40
C THR A 158 0.70 15.25 28.08
N GLU A 159 0.56 16.06 27.02
CA GLU A 159 1.19 15.78 25.70
C GLU A 159 2.73 15.84 25.71
N VAL A 160 3.35 16.38 26.77
CA VAL A 160 4.79 16.64 26.87
C VAL A 160 5.56 15.47 27.49
N GLU A 161 4.89 14.58 28.22
CA GLU A 161 5.48 13.38 28.86
C GLU A 161 5.84 12.28 27.84
#